data_AF-A0A946HQJ5-F1
#
_entry.id   AF-A0A946HQJ5-F1
#
_cell.length_a   1.000
_cell.length_b   1.000
_cell.length_c   1.000
_cell.angle_alpha   90.00
_cell.angle_beta   90.00
_cell.angle_gamma   90.00
#
_symmetry.space_group_name_H-M   'P 1'
#
loop_
_entity.id
_entity.type
_entity.pdbx_description
1 polymer ?
#
loop_
_entity_poly.entity_id
_entity_poly.type
_entity_poly.pdbx_seq_one_letter_code
_entity_poly.pdbx_strand_id
1 'polypeptide(L)' 'MNHPFSSLVDIGANLTHDSFDTDFDQVIERAQAAGVKTIMLTGTDLSTSQQA' A
#
# COMPACT_ATOMS: atom_id res chain seq x y z
N MET A 1 12.69 17.27 10.89
CA MET A 1 12.73 17.79 9.52
C MET A 1 11.30 18.05 9.09
N ASN A 2 10.97 19.27 8.67
CA ASN A 2 9.66 19.57 8.10
C ASN A 2 9.62 19.01 6.67
N HIS A 3 8.89 17.91 6.45
CA HIS A 3 8.60 17.41 5.11
C HIS A 3 7.44 18.25 4.54
N PRO A 4 7.64 19.02 3.45
CA PRO A 4 6.60 19.86 2.85
C PRO A 4 5.42 19.06 2.25
N PHE A 5 5.51 17.73 2.25
CA PHE A 5 4.45 16.82 1.83
C PHE A 5 3.91 16.10 3.06
N SER A 6 2.87 16.66 3.71
CA SER A 6 2.24 16.05 4.90
C SER A 6 1.40 14.78 4.60
N SER A 7 1.49 14.28 3.37
CA SER A 7 0.74 13.13 2.88
C SER A 7 1.44 12.51 1.68
N LEU A 8 1.89 11.27 1.81
CA LEU A 8 2.42 10.48 0.70
C LEU A 8 1.31 9.65 0.05
N VAL A 9 1.45 9.45 -1.25
CA VAL A 9 0.65 8.50 -2.04
C VAL A 9 1.60 7.44 -2.57
N ASP A 10 1.36 6.18 -2.22
CA ASP A 10 2.02 5.04 -2.86
C ASP A 10 1.20 4.64 -4.09
N ILE A 11 1.80 4.73 -5.28
CA ILE A 11 1.12 4.53 -6.56
C ILE A 11 1.29 3.11 -7.12
N GLY A 12 2.05 2.23 -6.44
CA GLY A 12 2.47 0.96 -7.03
C GLY A 12 2.63 -0.16 -6.02
N ALA A 13 1.58 -0.46 -5.26
CA ALA A 13 1.61 -1.48 -4.23
C ALA A 13 0.97 -2.80 -4.71
N ASN A 14 1.64 -3.93 -4.47
CA ASN A 14 1.18 -5.27 -4.83
C ASN A 14 0.68 -6.02 -3.58
N LEU A 15 -0.23 -5.41 -2.81
CA LEU A 15 -0.63 -5.94 -1.51
C LEU A 15 -1.62 -7.12 -1.59
N THR A 16 -2.07 -7.49 -2.80
CA THR A 16 -2.87 -8.69 -3.04
C THR A 16 -2.04 -9.97 -3.16
N HIS A 17 -0.71 -9.87 -3.07
CA HIS A 17 0.19 -11.02 -3.15
C HIS A 17 0.30 -11.73 -1.79
N ASP A 18 0.22 -13.07 -1.78
CA ASP A 18 0.20 -13.94 -0.59
C ASP A 18 1.34 -13.70 0.42
N SER A 19 2.44 -13.07 0.00
CA SER A 19 3.54 -12.67 0.89
C SER A 19 3.09 -11.73 2.01
N PHE A 20 1.96 -11.05 1.85
CA PHE A 20 1.42 -10.12 2.83
C PHE A 20 0.37 -10.75 3.76
N ASP A 21 -0.06 -12.00 3.53
CA ASP A 21 -1.13 -12.64 4.32
C ASP A 21 -0.79 -12.72 5.81
N THR A 22 0.50 -12.84 6.14
CA THR A 22 0.95 -13.02 7.53
C THR A 22 1.10 -11.72 8.32
N ASP A 23 1.25 -10.57 7.65
CA ASP A 23 1.60 -9.30 8.29
C ASP A 23 0.94 -8.07 7.66
N PHE A 24 -0.10 -8.23 6.86
CA PHE A 24 -0.81 -7.15 6.15
C PHE A 24 -1.13 -5.96 7.06
N ASP A 25 -1.77 -6.20 8.22
CA ASP A 25 -2.13 -5.14 9.16
C ASP A 25 -0.90 -4.36 9.64
N GLN A 26 0.20 -5.08 9.92
CA GLN A 26 1.45 -4.46 10.37
C GLN A 26 2.11 -3.64 9.25
N VAL A 27 1.99 -4.08 7.99
CA VAL A 27 2.45 -3.32 6.81
C VAL A 27 1.67 -2.01 6.69
N ILE A 28 0.34 -2.05 6.83
CA ILE A 28 -0.51 -0.87 6.76
C ILE A 28 -0.22 0.10 7.91
N GLU A 29 -0.06 -0.39 9.14
CA GLU A 29 0.31 0.43 10.30
C GLU A 29 1.65 1.15 10.09
N ARG A 30 2.67 0.44 9.58
CA ARG A 30 3.97 1.04 9.25
C ARG A 30 3.85 2.10 8.15
N ALA A 31 3.05 1.84 7.12
CA ALA A 31 2.82 2.80 6.02
C ALA A 31 2.16 4.09 6.53
N GLN A 32 1.14 3.96 7.40
CA GLN A 32 0.47 5.10 8.03
C GLN A 32 1.42 5.90 8.92
N ALA A 33 2.22 5.22 9.75
CA ALA A 33 3.23 5.87 10.60
C ALA A 33 4.31 6.60 9.80
N ALA A 34 4.62 6.12 8.59
CA ALA A 34 5.53 6.78 7.64
C ALA A 34 4.87 7.94 6.86
N GLY A 35 3.56 8.17 7.02
CA GLY A 35 2.83 9.26 6.38
C GLY A 35 2.21 8.92 5.02
N VAL A 36 2.13 7.63 4.65
CA VAL A 36 1.39 7.17 3.46
C VAL A 36 -0.10 7.18 3.77
N LYS A 37 -0.86 8.07 3.11
CA LYS A 37 -2.32 8.20 3.33
C LYS A 37 -3.17 7.54 2.26
N THR A 38 -2.59 7.31 1.09
CA THR A 38 -3.25 6.67 -0.03
C THR A 38 -2.31 5.63 -0.61
N ILE A 39 -2.83 4.43 -0.85
CA ILE A 39 -2.11 3.34 -1.50
C ILE A 39 -2.96 2.91 -2.70
N MET A 40 -2.35 2.90 -3.89
CA MET A 40 -2.95 2.38 -5.11
C MET A 40 -2.47 0.95 -5.33
N LEU A 41 -3.42 0.02 -5.34
CA LEU A 41 -3.15 -1.39 -5.61
C LEU A 41 -2.95 -1.61 -7.10
N THR A 42 -1.91 -2.37 -7.45
CA THR A 42 -1.61 -2.73 -8.84
C THR A 42 -2.15 -4.12 -9.13
N GLY A 43 -3.15 -4.20 -10.02
CA GLY A 43 -3.52 -5.44 -10.68
C GLY A 43 -2.62 -5.69 -11.89
N THR A 44 -2.00 -6.85 -11.97
CA THR A 44 -1.12 -7.23 -13.10
C THR A 44 -1.83 -8.01 -14.19
N ASP A 45 -3.05 -8.46 -13.91
CA ASP A 45 -3.96 -9.16 -14.81
C ASP A 45 -5.42 -8.87 -14.40
N LEU A 46 -6.38 -9.41 -15.15
CA LEU A 46 -7.81 -9.17 -14.88
C LEU A 46 -8.25 -9.72 -13.52
N SER A 47 -7.77 -10.90 -13.13
CA SER A 47 -8.14 -11.54 -11.87
C SER A 47 -7.60 -10.74 -10.68
N THR A 48 -6.32 -10.37 -10.72
CA THR A 48 -5.69 -9.58 -9.65
C THR A 48 -6.24 -8.15 -9.61
N SER A 49 -6.65 -7.58 -10.75
CA SER A 49 -7.35 -6.27 -10.79
C SER A 49 -8.76 -6.31 -10.17
N GLN A 50 -9.44 -7.45 -10.20
CA GLN A 50 -10.77 -7.61 -9.58
C GLN A 50 -10.70 -7.86 -8.07
N GLN A 51 -9.59 -8.43 -7.60
CA GLN A 51 -9.36 -8.72 -6.19
C GLN A 51 -8.85 -7.49 -5.41
N ALA A 52 -8.15 -6.58 -6.10
CA ALA A 52 -7.66 -5.31 -5.58
C ALA A 52 -8.81 -4.31 -5.30
#